data_AF-A0A284VUU6-F1
#
_entry.id   AF-A0A284VUU6-F1
#
_cell.length_a   1.000
_cell.length_b   1.000
_cell.length_c   1.000
_cell.angle_alpha   90.00
_cell.angle_beta   90.00
_cell.angle_gamma   90.00
#
_symmetry.space_group_name_H-M   'P 1'
#
loop_
_entity.id
_entity.type
_entity.pdbx_description
1 polymer ?
#
loop_
_entity_poly.entity_id
_entity_poly.type
_entity_poly.pdbx_seq_one_letter_code
_entity_poly.pdbx_strand_id
1 'polypeptide(L)'
;MSEIVEFLTQPATQAVFWLICIVFAFMFANYVKRQSFGDDTGTKAWAIIAIGLFLIGLRVSFKLIFPDFSASYDLQVTRYLLGIAGGAVLVYGFFNYYNVMNSLYRGA
;
A
#
# COMPACT_ATOMS: atom_id res chain seq x y z
N MET A 1 -15.86 -1.56 -23.97
CA MET A 1 -15.29 -1.09 -22.69
C MET A 1 -15.08 0.42 -22.84
N SER A 2 -15.36 1.25 -21.83
CA SER A 2 -15.18 2.71 -21.98
C SER A 2 -13.69 3.07 -22.01
N GLU A 3 -13.32 4.11 -22.75
CA GLU A 3 -11.93 4.62 -22.86
C GLU A 3 -11.31 4.91 -21.48
N ILE A 4 -12.13 5.37 -20.53
CA ILE A 4 -11.73 5.61 -19.14
C ILE A 4 -11.25 4.32 -18.47
N VAL A 5 -11.96 3.21 -18.66
CA VAL A 5 -11.59 1.93 -18.04
C VAL A 5 -10.30 1.41 -18.65
N GLU A 6 -10.12 1.54 -19.96
CA GLU A 6 -8.88 1.17 -20.63
C GLU A 6 -7.69 1.96 -20.08
N PHE A 7 -7.81 3.29 -20.00
CA PHE A 7 -6.80 4.17 -19.40
C PHE A 7 -6.46 3.79 -17.96
N LEU A 8 -7.47 3.53 -17.12
CA LEU A 8 -7.28 3.13 -15.73
C LEU A 8 -6.56 1.78 -15.61
N THR A 9 -6.73 0.88 -16.57
CA THR A 9 -6.05 -0.44 -16.56
C THR A 9 -4.64 -0.43 -17.14
N GLN A 10 -4.19 0.70 -17.71
CA GLN A 10 -2.83 0.81 -18.22
C GLN A 10 -1.81 0.65 -17.08
N PRO A 11 -0.75 -0.16 -17.27
CA PRO A 11 0.24 -0.40 -16.22
C PRO A 11 0.91 0.89 -15.70
N ALA A 12 1.15 1.87 -16.56
CA ALA A 12 1.71 3.17 -16.19
C ALA A 12 0.75 3.96 -15.27
N THR A 13 -0.53 4.05 -15.63
CA THR A 13 -1.56 4.69 -14.80
C THR A 13 -1.67 4.04 -13.43
N GLN A 14 -1.66 2.70 -13.39
CA GLN A 14 -1.64 1.94 -12.14
C GLN A 14 -0.39 2.26 -11.31
N ALA A 15 0.81 2.20 -11.89
CA ALA A 15 2.05 2.50 -11.18
C ALA A 15 2.05 3.91 -10.55
N VAL A 16 1.59 4.92 -11.29
CA VAL A 16 1.46 6.29 -10.78
C VAL A 16 0.43 6.37 -9.66
N PHE A 17 -0.73 5.73 -9.82
CA PHE A 17 -1.76 5.70 -8.78
C PHE A 17 -1.22 5.13 -7.46
N TRP A 18 -0.53 3.98 -7.50
CA TRP A 18 0.02 3.38 -6.28
C TRP A 18 1.17 4.20 -5.69
N LEU A 19 2.00 4.85 -6.52
CA LEU A 19 3.01 5.79 -6.04
C LEU A 19 2.37 6.95 -5.26
N ILE A 20 1.29 7.52 -5.80
CA ILE A 20 0.52 8.56 -5.11
C ILE A 20 0.02 8.02 -3.76
N CYS A 21 -0.60 6.84 -3.71
CA CYS A 21 -1.06 6.25 -2.45
C CYS A 21 0.06 6.11 -1.41
N ILE A 22 1.27 5.69 -1.82
CA ILE A 22 2.43 5.55 -0.93
C ILE A 22 2.86 6.91 -0.38
N VAL A 23 2.96 7.93 -1.24
CA VAL A 23 3.30 9.30 -0.82
C VAL A 23 2.28 9.82 0.19
N PHE A 24 1.00 9.63 -0.08
CA PHE A 24 -0.07 10.01 0.84
C PHE A 24 0.03 9.27 2.18
N ALA A 25 0.33 7.97 2.19
CA ALA A 25 0.52 7.22 3.42
C ALA A 25 1.68 7.75 4.26
N PHE A 26 2.81 8.12 3.65
CA PHE A 26 3.92 8.76 4.37
C PHE A 26 3.57 10.17 4.86
N MET A 27 2.89 10.98 4.06
CA MET A 27 2.40 12.30 4.49
C MET A 27 1.46 12.16 5.69
N PHE A 28 0.58 11.16 5.68
CA PHE A 28 -0.34 10.89 6.77
C PHE A 28 0.39 10.38 8.01
N ALA A 29 1.42 9.56 7.87
CA ALA A 29 2.29 9.14 8.98
C ALA A 29 2.92 10.35 9.71
N ASN A 30 3.39 11.33 8.94
CA ASN A 30 3.94 12.59 9.46
C ASN A 30 2.86 13.48 10.10
N TYR A 31 1.66 13.52 9.51
CA TYR A 31 0.52 14.25 10.08
C TYR A 31 0.13 13.67 11.45
N VAL A 32 -0.03 12.35 11.54
CA VAL A 32 -0.34 11.64 12.79
C VAL A 32 0.73 11.93 13.84
N LYS A 33 2.02 11.85 13.47
CA LYS A 33 3.13 12.15 14.39
C LYS A 33 2.99 13.50 15.08
N ARG A 34 2.55 14.52 14.34
CA ARG A 34 2.36 15.88 14.87
C ARG A 34 1.17 15.98 15.83
N GLN A 35 0.12 15.19 15.60
CA GLN A 35 -1.08 15.19 16.45
C GLN A 35 -0.92 14.37 17.73
N SER A 36 -0.05 13.35 17.73
CA SER A 36 0.06 12.39 18.83
C SER A 36 0.87 12.86 20.06
N PHE A 37 1.23 14.15 20.19
CA PHE A 37 2.02 14.69 21.33
C PHE A 37 3.27 13.86 21.72
N GLY A 38 3.88 13.14 20.77
CA GLY A 38 5.06 12.29 21.01
C GLY A 38 4.80 10.77 21.00
N ASP A 39 3.55 10.30 20.85
CA ASP A 39 3.27 8.87 20.64
C ASP A 39 3.46 8.47 19.16
N ASP A 40 4.52 7.69 18.91
CA ASP A 40 4.92 7.22 17.57
C ASP A 40 4.12 5.99 17.08
N THR A 41 3.19 5.42 17.85
CA THR A 41 2.47 4.20 17.46
C THR A 41 1.60 4.40 16.20
N GLY A 42 0.89 5.52 16.10
CA GLY A 42 0.11 5.85 14.90
C GLY A 42 0.98 6.04 13.65
N THR A 43 2.14 6.69 13.80
CA THR A 43 3.11 6.87 12.71
C THR A 43 3.68 5.53 12.23
N LYS A 44 4.01 4.61 13.16
CA LYS A 44 4.47 3.25 12.83
C LYS A 44 3.41 2.47 12.03
N ALA A 45 2.13 2.58 12.41
CA ALA A 45 1.06 1.93 11.68
C ALA A 45 0.96 2.42 10.23
N TRP A 46 1.05 3.73 10.00
CA TRP A 46 1.04 4.30 8.64
C TRP A 46 2.30 3.99 7.82
N ALA A 47 3.46 3.86 8.46
CA ALA A 47 4.67 3.38 7.80
C ALA A 47 4.51 1.91 7.31
N ILE A 48 3.89 1.05 8.13
CA ILE A 48 3.56 -0.33 7.75
C ILE A 48 2.56 -0.33 6.57
N ILE A 49 1.53 0.52 6.62
CA ILE A 49 0.57 0.67 5.51
C ILE A 49 1.31 1.09 4.22
N ALA A 50 2.24 2.04 4.29
CA ALA A 50 3.04 2.46 3.13
C ALA A 50 3.85 1.31 2.52
N ILE A 51 4.43 0.43 3.35
CA ILE A 51 5.14 -0.78 2.87
C ILE A 51 4.16 -1.73 2.17
N GLY A 52 2.96 -1.93 2.72
CA GLY A 52 1.91 -2.75 2.09
C GLY A 52 1.48 -2.19 0.73
N LEU A 53 1.26 -0.87 0.64
CA LEU A 53 0.96 -0.18 -0.61
C LEU A 53 2.09 -0.32 -1.64
N PHE A 54 3.35 -0.28 -1.21
CA PHE A 54 4.51 -0.49 -2.08
C PHE A 54 4.53 -1.89 -2.68
N LEU A 55 4.29 -2.93 -1.88
CA LEU A 55 4.26 -4.32 -2.38
C LEU A 55 3.12 -4.55 -3.39
N ILE A 56 1.94 -3.97 -3.14
CA ILE A 56 0.83 -4.00 -4.11
C ILE A 56 1.18 -3.19 -5.37
N GLY A 57 1.80 -2.02 -5.21
CA GLY A 57 2.30 -1.19 -6.29
C GLY A 57 3.26 -1.94 -7.21
N LEU A 58 4.23 -2.68 -6.63
CA LEU A 58 5.13 -3.55 -7.36
C LEU A 58 4.38 -4.67 -8.10
N ARG A 59 3.40 -5.31 -7.44
CA ARG A 59 2.56 -6.36 -8.04
C ARG A 59 1.78 -5.88 -9.26
N VAL A 60 1.26 -4.65 -9.26
CA VAL A 60 0.51 -4.12 -10.42
C VAL A 60 1.44 -3.57 -11.51
N SER A 61 2.59 -3.01 -11.11
CA SER A 61 3.62 -2.50 -12.02
C SER A 61 4.48 -3.61 -12.61
N PHE A 62 4.23 -4.86 -12.23
CA PHE A 62 5.00 -6.03 -12.65
C PHE A 62 5.09 -6.16 -14.18
N LYS A 63 4.03 -5.78 -14.91
CA LYS A 63 4.01 -5.77 -16.38
C LYS A 63 4.99 -4.76 -17.00
N LEU A 64 5.27 -3.65 -16.31
CA LEU A 64 6.25 -2.66 -16.75
C LEU A 64 7.68 -3.14 -16.50
N ILE A 65 7.89 -3.85 -15.39
CA ILE A 65 9.21 -4.34 -14.97
C ILE A 65 9.61 -5.58 -15.76
N PHE A 66 8.66 -6.48 -16.01
CA PHE A 66 8.85 -7.75 -16.72
C PHE A 66 7.78 -7.89 -17.82
N PRO A 67 8.06 -7.43 -19.05
CA PRO A 67 7.10 -7.47 -20.16
C PRO A 67 6.59 -8.88 -20.47
N ASP A 68 7.48 -9.88 -20.39
CA ASP A 68 7.18 -11.29 -20.73
C ASP A 68 6.77 -12.14 -19.51
N PHE A 69 6.38 -11.52 -18.38
CA PHE A 69 6.06 -12.24 -17.14
C PHE A 69 4.96 -13.29 -17.31
N SER A 70 4.05 -13.13 -18.28
CA SER A 70 2.96 -14.08 -18.54
C SER A 70 3.45 -15.42 -19.12
N ALA A 71 4.65 -15.46 -19.71
CA ALA A 71 5.24 -16.69 -20.23
C ALA A 71 5.99 -17.48 -19.16
N SER A 72 6.35 -16.86 -18.03
CA SER A 72 7.11 -17.49 -16.94
C SER A 72 6.22 -17.79 -15.74
N TYR A 73 6.16 -19.06 -15.35
CA TYR A 73 5.43 -19.50 -14.16
C TYR A 73 5.98 -18.84 -12.89
N ASP A 74 7.30 -18.79 -12.73
CA ASP A 74 7.95 -18.24 -11.53
C ASP A 74 7.67 -16.74 -11.35
N LEU A 75 7.64 -15.99 -12.45
CA LEU A 75 7.30 -14.57 -12.44
C LEU A 75 5.82 -14.34 -12.09
N GLN A 76 4.92 -15.21 -12.56
CA GLN A 76 3.51 -15.15 -12.16
C GLN A 76 3.34 -15.44 -10.67
N VAL A 77 3.99 -16.50 -10.16
CA VAL A 77 3.97 -16.85 -8.73
C VAL A 77 4.51 -15.68 -7.89
N THR A 78 5.66 -15.12 -8.26
CA THR A 78 6.26 -13.95 -7.59
C THR A 78 5.29 -12.78 -7.52
N ARG A 79 4.62 -12.46 -8.62
CA ARG A 79 3.61 -11.40 -8.68
C ARG A 79 2.45 -11.67 -7.72
N TYR A 80 1.95 -12.90 -7.63
CA TYR A 80 0.87 -13.22 -6.69
C TYR A 80 1.34 -13.19 -5.23
N LEU A 81 2.55 -13.66 -4.95
CA LEU A 81 3.16 -13.59 -3.62
C LEU A 81 3.33 -12.14 -3.15
N LEU A 82 3.76 -11.22 -4.03
CA LEU A 82 3.78 -9.78 -3.72
C LEU A 82 2.39 -9.26 -3.36
N GLY A 83 1.35 -9.73 -4.07
CA GLY A 83 -0.05 -9.38 -3.77
C GLY A 83 -0.48 -9.86 -2.38
N ILE A 84 -0.20 -11.12 -2.05
CA ILE A 84 -0.53 -11.73 -0.75
C ILE A 84 0.22 -11.04 0.38
N ALA A 85 1.54 -10.85 0.22
CA ALA A 85 2.38 -10.18 1.20
C ALA A 85 1.93 -8.73 1.43
N GLY A 86 1.68 -7.97 0.35
CA GLY A 86 1.16 -6.61 0.43
C GLY A 86 -0.18 -6.53 1.14
N GLY A 87 -1.11 -7.45 0.83
CA GLY A 87 -2.40 -7.55 1.50
C GLY A 87 -2.28 -7.85 3.01
N ALA A 88 -1.45 -8.82 3.38
CA ALA A 88 -1.21 -9.15 4.79
C ALA A 88 -0.60 -7.98 5.57
N VAL A 89 0.38 -7.29 4.98
CA VAL A 89 1.01 -6.10 5.57
C VAL A 89 0.00 -4.95 5.74
N LEU A 90 -0.86 -4.72 4.76
CA LEU A 90 -1.92 -3.71 4.87
C LEU A 90 -2.90 -4.02 6.00
N VAL A 91 -3.40 -5.25 6.08
CA VAL A 91 -4.32 -5.68 7.15
C VAL A 91 -3.65 -5.49 8.51
N TYR A 92 -2.39 -5.89 8.66
CA TYR A 92 -1.62 -5.69 9.89
C TYR A 92 -1.44 -4.20 10.22
N GLY A 93 -1.12 -3.36 9.23
CA GLY A 93 -0.99 -1.91 9.41
C GLY A 93 -2.29 -1.25 9.88
N PHE A 94 -3.42 -1.58 9.25
CA PHE A 94 -4.73 -1.07 9.64
C PHE A 94 -5.19 -1.59 11.00
N PHE A 95 -4.90 -2.86 11.32
CA PHE A 95 -5.19 -3.41 12.65
C PHE A 95 -4.44 -2.67 13.75
N ASN A 96 -3.14 -2.39 13.56
CA ASN A 96 -2.37 -1.58 14.49
C ASN A 96 -2.94 -0.16 14.62
N TYR A 97 -3.27 0.48 13.49
CA TYR A 97 -3.87 1.82 13.52
C TYR A 97 -5.21 1.84 14.27
N TYR A 98 -6.07 0.83 14.04
CA TYR A 98 -7.34 0.70 14.74
C TYR A 98 -7.16 0.58 16.25
N ASN A 99 -6.20 -0.23 16.71
CA ASN A 99 -5.92 -0.39 18.14
C ASN A 99 -5.45 0.93 18.77
N VAL A 100 -4.58 1.69 18.09
CA VAL A 100 -4.11 3.00 18.54
C VAL A 100 -5.27 4.00 18.65
N MET A 101 -6.12 4.09 17.63
CA MET A 101 -7.27 5.00 17.67
C MET A 101 -8.27 4.59 18.77
N ASN A 102 -8.56 3.29 18.91
CA ASN A 102 -9.47 2.79 19.94
C ASN A 102 -8.92 3.05 21.36
N SER A 103 -7.60 2.95 21.59
CA SER A 103 -7.03 3.31 22.89
C SER A 103 -7.15 4.81 23.19
N LEU A 104 -6.97 5.67 22.18
CA LEU A 104 -7.13 7.12 22.34
C LEU A 104 -8.57 7.49 22.72
N TYR A 105 -9.57 6.88 22.07
CA TYR A 105 -10.98 7.15 22.37
C TYR A 105 -11.49 6.53 23.68
N ARG A 106 -10.84 5.49 24.20
CA ARG A 106 -11.21 4.87 25.49
C ARG A 106 -10.53 5.51 26.69
N GLY A 107 -9.44 6.25 26.48
CA GLY A 107 -8.69 6.95 27.52
C GLY A 107 -9.04 8.44 27.67
N ALA A 108 -9.97 8.95 26.85
CA ALA A 108 -10.56 10.30 26.93
C ALA A 108 -11.97 10.23 27.52
#